data_AF-A0A956DEW7-F1
#
_entry.id   AF-A0A956DEW7-F1
#
_cell.length_a   1.000
_cell.length_b   1.000
_cell.length_c   1.000
_cell.angle_alpha   90.00
_cell.angle_beta   90.00
_cell.angle_gamma   90.00
#
_symmetry.space_group_name_H-M   'P 1'
#
loop_
_entity.id
_entity.type
_entity.pdbx_description
1 polymer ?
#
loop_
_entity_poly.entity_id
_entity_poly.type
_entity_poly.pdbx_seq_one_letter_code
_entity_poly.pdbx_strand_id
1 'polypeptide(L)' 'MQPRRLVLASASPRRRELLTGLGLVFDVRPSDVDETVAANESPSAYVQRVAESKLQVGLASAGDAFVLA' A
#
# COMPACT_ATOMS: atom_id res chain seq x y z
N MET A 1 -21.34 10.24 -7.56
CA MET A 1 -20.47 9.61 -6.55
C MET A 1 -19.48 10.67 -6.07
N GLN A 2 -19.36 10.90 -4.76
CA GLN A 2 -18.31 11.80 -4.26
C GLN A 2 -16.96 11.12 -4.43
N PRO A 3 -15.88 11.86 -4.77
CA PRO A 3 -14.55 11.27 -4.89
C PRO A 3 -14.10 10.75 -3.52
N ARG A 4 -13.95 9.43 -3.40
CA ARG A 4 -13.33 8.82 -2.23
C ARG A 4 -11.84 9.15 -2.22
N ARG A 5 -11.30 9.41 -1.03
CA ARG A 5 -9.87 9.71 -0.85
C ARG A 5 -9.05 8.46 -1.19
N LEU A 6 -7.81 8.67 -1.64
CA LEU A 6 -6.85 7.60 -1.90
C LEU A 6 -5.74 7.65 -0.84
N VAL A 7 -5.38 6.50 -0.28
CA VAL A 7 -4.30 6.34 0.70
C VAL A 7 -3.26 5.39 0.12
N LEU A 8 -2.00 5.83 0.06
CA LEU A 8 -0.84 5.00 -0.28
C LEU A 8 -0.26 4.38 0.99
N ALA A 9 -0.52 3.09 1.19
CA ALA A 9 -0.02 2.25 2.28
C ALA A 9 1.40 1.74 1.99
N SER A 10 2.33 2.64 1.64
CA SER A 10 3.68 2.26 1.24
C SER A 10 4.69 3.39 1.50
N ALA A 11 5.79 3.05 2.17
CA ALA A 11 6.92 3.96 2.40
C ALA A 11 7.78 4.24 1.15
N SER A 12 7.62 3.46 0.08
CA SER A 12 8.45 3.54 -1.13
C SER A 12 8.37 4.92 -1.82
N PRO A 13 9.48 5.69 -1.90
CA PRO A 13 9.51 6.98 -2.61
C PRO A 13 9.12 6.85 -4.08
N ARG A 14 9.54 5.78 -4.74
CA ARG A 14 9.25 5.51 -6.15
C ARG A 14 7.75 5.36 -6.43
N ARG A 15 6.99 4.71 -5.54
CA ARG A 15 5.53 4.56 -5.75
C ARG A 15 4.80 5.89 -5.63
N ARG A 16 5.22 6.72 -4.67
CA ARG A 16 4.72 8.09 -4.55
C ARG A 16 5.02 8.90 -5.80
N GLU A 17 6.26 8.87 -6.30
CA GLU A 17 6.64 9.56 -7.54
C GLU A 17 5.79 9.12 -8.74
N LEU A 18 5.57 7.81 -8.91
CA LEU A 18 4.71 7.27 -9.96
C LEU A 18 3.27 7.79 -9.87
N LEU A 19 2.66 7.72 -8.69
CA LEU A 19 1.27 8.16 -8.49
C LEU A 19 1.12 9.67 -8.62
N THR A 20 2.10 10.43 -8.14
CA THR A 20 2.17 11.88 -8.34
C THR A 20 2.32 12.20 -9.83
N GLY A 21 3.14 11.46 -10.58
CA GLY A 21 3.28 11.61 -12.03
C GLY A 21 1.99 11.31 -12.82
N LEU A 22 1.10 10.49 -12.26
CA LEU A 22 -0.25 10.25 -12.80
C LEU A 22 -1.27 11.35 -12.43
N GLY A 23 -0.86 12.36 -11.65
CA GLY A 23 -1.74 13.44 -11.21
C GLY A 23 -2.74 13.02 -10.12
N LEU A 24 -2.52 11.90 -9.44
CA LEU A 24 -3.40 11.43 -8.37
C LEU A 24 -3.17 12.22 -7.09
N VAL A 25 -4.26 12.55 -6.40
CA VAL A 25 -4.24 13.12 -5.05
C VAL A 25 -4.41 11.98 -4.04
N PHE A 26 -3.44 11.82 -3.16
CA PHE A 26 -3.44 10.75 -2.16
C PHE A 26 -2.70 11.16 -0.90
N ASP A 27 -3.08 10.53 0.22
CA ASP A 27 -2.35 10.61 1.48
C ASP A 27 -1.34 9.47 1.56
N VAL A 28 -0.12 9.72 2.03
CA VAL A 28 0.87 8.67 2.25
C VAL A 28 0.80 8.23 3.71
N ARG A 29 0.57 6.94 3.95
CA ARG A 29 0.55 6.33 5.27
C ARG A 29 1.40 5.06 5.25
N PRO A 30 2.69 5.13 5.60
CA PRO A 30 3.54 3.96 5.66
C PRO A 30 2.92 2.90 6.56
N SER A 31 2.74 1.70 6.05
CA SER A 31 2.42 0.52 6.84
C SER A 31 3.72 -0.21 7.15
N ASP A 32 4.07 -0.23 8.43
CA ASP A 32 5.21 -0.98 8.95
C ASP A 32 4.80 -2.47 9.01
N VAL A 33 5.25 -3.24 8.02
CA VAL A 33 4.93 -4.67 7.91
C VAL A 33 6.21 -5.47 7.81
N ASP A 34 6.13 -6.72 8.24
CA ASP A 34 7.26 -7.64 8.15
C ASP A 34 7.48 -8.11 6.70
N GLU A 35 8.54 -7.58 6.09
CA GLU A 35 9.04 -7.93 4.76
C GLU A 35 10.09 -9.07 4.81
N THR A 36 10.22 -9.77 5.94
CA THR A 36 11.08 -10.95 6.02
C THR A 36 10.54 -12.04 5.10
N VAL A 37 11.38 -12.52 4.18
CA VAL A 37 11.05 -13.63 3.28
C VAL A 37 10.96 -14.91 4.09
N ALA A 38 9.83 -15.61 4.01
CA ALA A 38 9.66 -16.88 4.71
C ALA A 38 10.45 -18.02 4.02
N ALA A 39 10.79 -19.06 4.78
CA ALA A 39 11.51 -20.21 4.22
C ALA A 39 10.67 -20.89 3.13
N ASN A 40 11.28 -21.11 1.96
CA ASN A 40 10.63 -21.65 0.76
C ASN A 40 9.48 -20.79 0.21
N GLU A 41 9.38 -19.51 0.59
CA GLU A 41 8.41 -18.59 0.01
C GLU A 41 8.81 -18.24 -1.42
N SER A 42 7.91 -18.47 -2.37
CA SER A 42 8.15 -18.06 -3.75
C SER A 42 8.10 -16.53 -3.87
N PRO A 43 8.78 -15.93 -4.87
CA PRO A 43 8.72 -14.49 -5.07
C PRO A 43 7.29 -13.94 -5.24
N SER A 44 6.41 -14.70 -5.88
CA SER A 44 5.00 -14.30 -6.05
C SER A 44 4.23 -14.35 -4.73
N ALA A 45 4.42 -15.41 -3.93
CA ALA A 45 3.79 -15.54 -2.63
C ALA A 45 4.26 -14.43 -1.67
N TYR A 46 5.57 -14.13 -1.68
CA TYR A 46 6.17 -13.04 -0.93
C TYR A 46 5.52 -11.69 -1.26
N VAL A 47 5.49 -11.32 -2.55
CA VAL A 47 4.92 -10.03 -2.96
C VAL A 47 3.43 -9.95 -2.61
N GLN A 48 2.68 -11.02 -2.80
CA GLN A 48 1.26 -11.06 -2.46
C GLN A 48 1.04 -10.89 -0.95
N ARG A 49 1.73 -11.67 -0.11
CA ARG A 49 1.61 -11.58 1.36
C ARG A 49 1.97 -10.20 1.87
N VAL A 50 3.07 -9.61 1.38
CA VAL A 50 3.50 -8.27 1.78
C VAL A 50 2.46 -7.23 1.35
N ALA A 51 1.92 -7.32 0.13
CA ALA A 51 0.87 -6.41 -0.33
C ALA A 51 -0.41 -6.53 0.52
N GLU A 52 -0.87 -7.76 0.81
CA GLU A 52 -2.03 -8.01 1.67
C GLU A 52 -1.81 -7.47 3.09
N SER A 53 -0.61 -7.69 3.66
CA SER A 53 -0.26 -7.17 4.99
C SER A 53 -0.30 -5.64 5.02
N LYS A 54 0.25 -4.99 3.98
CA LYS A 54 0.21 -3.51 3.85
C LYS A 54 -1.21 -2.99 3.69
N LEU A 55 -2.07 -3.69 2.94
CA LEU A 55 -3.48 -3.35 2.80
C LEU A 55 -4.22 -3.48 4.13
N GLN A 56 -4.02 -4.56 4.88
CA GLN A 56 -4.66 -4.75 6.18
C GLN A 56 -4.34 -3.62 7.16
N VAL A 57 -3.05 -3.25 7.27
CA VAL A 57 -2.63 -2.12 8.12
C VAL A 57 -3.17 -0.79 7.59
N GLY A 58 -3.12 -0.57 6.28
CA GLY A 58 -3.62 0.65 5.65
C GLY A 58 -5.13 0.84 5.88
N LEU A 59 -5.93 -0.21 5.68
CA LEU A 59 -7.38 -0.22 5.82
C LEU A 59 -7.83 0.09 7.25
N ALA A 60 -7.11 -0.40 8.26
CA ALA A 60 -7.41 -0.11 9.67
C ALA A 60 -7.43 1.40 9.98
N SER A 61 -6.72 2.22 9.20
CA SER A 61 -6.66 3.67 9.37
C SER A 61 -7.48 4.46 8.34
N ALA A 62 -8.00 3.81 7.29
CA ALA A 62 -8.41 4.49 6.06
C ALA A 62 -9.86 5.03 6.03
N GLY A 63 -10.75 4.58 6.91
CA GLY A 63 -12.17 4.97 6.85
C GLY A 63 -12.82 4.56 5.52
N ASP A 64 -13.54 5.47 4.84
CA ASP A 64 -14.14 5.24 3.50
C ASP A 64 -13.17 5.56 2.32
N ALA A 65 -11.86 5.54 2.57
CA ALA A 65 -10.86 5.76 1.53
C ALA A 65 -10.49 4.47 0.79
N PHE A 66 -10.05 4.61 -0.47
CA PHE A 66 -9.37 3.54 -1.18
C PHE A 66 -7.92 3.44 -0.69
N VAL A 67 -7.43 2.21 -0.53
CA VAL A 67 -6.06 1.93 -0.07
C VAL A 67 -5.29 1.22 -1.17
N LEU A 68 -4.08 1.71 -1.45
CA LEU A 68 -3.14 1.14 -2.41
C LEU A 68 -1.85 0.76 -1.69
N ALA A 69 -1.40 -0.50 -1.85
CA ALA A 69 -0.23 -1.07 -1.17
C ALA A 69 0.95 -1.40 -2.10
#